data_AF-A0A0A9XEG1-F1
#
_entry.id   AF-A0A0A9XEG1-F1
#
_cell.length_a   1.000
_cell.length_b   1.000
_cell.length_c   1.000
_cell.angle_alpha   90.00
_cell.angle_beta   90.00
_cell.angle_gamma   90.00
#
_symmetry.space_group_name_H-M   'P 1'
#
loop_
_entity.id
_entity.type
_entity.pdbx_description
1 polymer ?
#
loop_
_entity_poly.entity_id
_entity_poly.type
_entity_poly.pdbx_seq_one_letter_code
_entity_poly.pdbx_strand_id
1 'polypeptide(L)'
;VVLTAVPIFEVDVAHPPIEFSIPSISCESIFFPTAKFNYNFKKGNYDAMISHLSGIDWGPVLGQPIEEAVDEFYRIIRMAIELYVPKVAEFSSSFPKWFDTELISLVRQKRMVHARYKGGGSIEDYQ
;
A
#
# COMPACT_ATOMS: atom_id res chain seq x y z
N VAL A 1 3.96 33.28 -28.14
CA VAL A 1 4.13 32.71 -29.49
C VAL A 1 2.98 31.74 -29.69
N VAL A 2 1.98 32.11 -30.49
CA VAL A 2 0.84 31.23 -30.79
C VAL A 2 1.32 30.24 -31.84
N LEU A 3 1.52 28.99 -31.46
CA LEU A 3 1.83 27.91 -32.39
C LEU A 3 0.51 27.46 -33.02
N THR A 4 0.11 28.11 -34.12
CA THR A 4 -0.98 27.59 -34.95
C THR A 4 -0.43 26.39 -35.71
N ALA A 5 -0.71 25.18 -35.22
CA ALA A 5 -0.38 23.93 -35.89
C ALA A 5 -1.26 23.81 -37.15
N VAL A 6 -0.78 24.33 -38.28
CA VAL A 6 -1.43 24.14 -39.58
C VAL A 6 -1.26 22.66 -39.96
N PRO A 7 -2.34 21.90 -40.16
CA PRO A 7 -2.23 20.49 -40.51
C PRO A 7 -1.61 20.34 -41.91
N ILE A 8 -0.67 19.41 -42.05
CA ILE A 8 0.06 19.16 -43.31
C ILE A 8 -0.86 18.50 -44.36
N PHE A 9 -1.97 17.89 -43.91
CA PHE A 9 -2.96 17.21 -44.74
C PHE A 9 -4.38 17.72 -44.44
N GLU A 10 -5.29 17.48 -45.38
CA GLU A 10 -6.72 17.72 -45.18
C GLU A 10 -7.25 16.85 -44.03
N VAL A 11 -8.08 17.44 -43.17
CA VAL A 11 -8.59 16.79 -41.96
C VAL A 11 -9.63 15.75 -42.33
N ASP A 12 -9.42 14.51 -41.88
CA ASP A 12 -10.39 13.43 -42.00
C ASP A 12 -11.64 13.74 -41.14
N VAL A 13 -12.81 13.72 -41.78
CA VAL A 13 -14.11 13.99 -41.15
C VAL A 13 -14.46 12.93 -40.10
N ALA A 14 -14.04 11.68 -40.30
CA ALA A 14 -14.31 10.60 -39.34
C ALA A 14 -13.39 10.66 -38.12
N HIS A 15 -12.22 11.31 -38.23
CA HIS A 15 -11.20 11.36 -37.19
C HIS A 15 -10.56 12.76 -37.07
N PRO A 16 -11.33 13.78 -36.64
CA PRO A 16 -10.79 15.11 -36.47
C PRO A 16 -9.68 15.10 -35.38
N PRO A 17 -8.56 15.83 -35.58
CA PRO A 17 -7.55 16.01 -34.55
C PRO A 17 -8.17 16.57 -33.27
N ILE A 18 -7.99 15.89 -32.16
CA ILE A 18 -8.52 16.31 -30.85
C ILE A 18 -7.45 17.11 -30.14
N GLU A 19 -7.69 18.41 -29.99
CA GLU A 19 -6.91 19.27 -29.10
C GLU A 19 -7.63 19.36 -27.75
N PHE A 20 -6.93 19.01 -26.68
CA PHE A 20 -7.46 19.17 -25.33
C PHE A 20 -6.33 19.58 -24.38
N SER A 21 -6.67 20.39 -23.40
CA SER A 21 -5.75 20.83 -22.36
C SER A 21 -6.08 20.09 -21.07
N ILE A 22 -5.10 19.38 -20.51
CA ILE A 22 -5.20 18.83 -19.16
C ILE A 22 -4.61 19.89 -18.21
N PRO A 23 -5.38 20.46 -17.27
CA PRO A 23 -4.80 21.36 -16.28
C PRO A 23 -3.75 20.61 -15.46
N SER A 24 -2.60 21.24 -15.17
CA SER A 24 -1.59 20.62 -14.32
C SER A 24 -2.17 20.53 -12.90
N ILE A 25 -2.70 19.37 -12.54
CA ILE A 25 -3.07 19.08 -11.17
C ILE A 25 -1.74 18.83 -10.45
N SER A 26 -1.38 19.70 -9.51
CA SER A 26 -0.29 19.43 -8.58
C SER A 26 -0.72 18.24 -7.72
N CYS A 27 -0.41 17.04 -8.19
CA CYS A 27 -0.51 15.85 -7.36
C CYS A 27 0.75 15.85 -6.51
N GLU A 28 0.62 16.20 -5.23
CA GLU A 28 1.62 15.82 -4.24
C GLU A 28 1.80 14.32 -4.40
N SER A 29 3.01 13.90 -4.79
CA SER A 29 3.30 12.49 -5.01
C SER A 29 3.18 11.78 -3.66
N ILE A 30 1.99 11.31 -3.31
CA ILE A 30 1.82 10.34 -2.23
C ILE A 30 2.21 8.99 -2.82
N PHE A 31 3.48 8.87 -3.21
CA PHE A 31 4.10 7.60 -3.57
C PHE A 31 4.61 6.97 -2.28
N PHE A 32 3.68 6.61 -1.41
CA PHE A 32 3.97 5.77 -0.26
C PHE A 32 3.04 4.57 -0.36
N PRO A 33 3.55 3.34 -0.54
CA PRO A 33 2.83 2.21 0.00
C PRO A 33 2.76 2.47 1.51
N THR A 34 1.68 3.10 1.98
CA THR A 34 1.43 3.29 3.40
C THR A 34 1.43 1.89 3.98
N ALA A 35 2.44 1.57 4.79
CA ALA A 35 2.53 0.28 5.45
C ALA A 35 1.24 0.10 6.24
N LYS A 36 0.39 -0.82 5.79
CA LYS A 36 -0.82 -1.16 6.53
C LYS A 36 -0.42 -2.19 7.56
N PHE A 37 -0.58 -1.86 8.83
CA PHE A 37 -0.29 -2.79 9.91
C PHE A 37 -1.54 -3.63 10.18
N ASN A 38 -1.44 -4.94 9.96
CA ASN A 38 -2.49 -5.90 10.27
C ASN A 38 -2.01 -6.83 11.38
N TYR A 39 -2.94 -7.28 12.23
CA TYR A 39 -2.65 -8.30 13.24
C TYR A 39 -2.34 -9.63 12.58
N ASN A 40 -1.21 -10.22 12.93
CA ASN A 40 -0.84 -11.56 12.48
C ASN A 40 -1.34 -12.60 13.48
N PHE A 41 -2.62 -12.95 13.35
CA PHE A 41 -3.27 -13.97 14.17
C PHE A 41 -2.61 -15.35 14.06
N LYS A 42 -1.86 -15.64 12.98
CA LYS A 42 -1.11 -16.90 12.87
C LYS A 42 0.07 -16.96 13.85
N LYS A 43 0.60 -15.81 14.28
CA LYS A 43 1.76 -15.70 15.18
C LYS A 43 1.40 -15.17 16.57
N GLY A 44 0.12 -15.16 16.94
CA GLY A 44 -0.29 -14.74 18.29
C GLY A 44 0.21 -15.70 19.37
N ASN A 45 0.61 -15.18 20.52
CA ASN A 45 0.93 -15.98 21.71
C ASN A 45 -0.36 -16.28 22.48
N TYR A 46 -1.09 -17.29 22.02
CA TYR A 46 -2.39 -17.65 22.58
C TYR A 46 -2.31 -18.24 23.99
N ASP A 47 -1.23 -18.94 24.34
CA ASP A 47 -1.08 -19.51 25.69
C ASP A 47 -0.99 -18.39 26.74
N ALA A 48 -0.20 -17.35 26.46
CA ALA A 48 -0.11 -16.17 27.32
C ALA A 48 -1.42 -15.37 27.32
N MET A 49 -2.09 -15.25 26.18
CA MET A 49 -3.38 -14.56 26.06
C MET A 49 -4.48 -15.26 26.87
N ILE A 50 -4.57 -16.59 26.78
CA ILE A 50 -5.51 -17.41 27.57
C ILE A 50 -5.21 -17.23 29.06
N SER A 51 -3.95 -17.37 29.47
CA SER A 51 -3.55 -17.20 30.87
C SER A 51 -3.94 -15.83 31.42
N HIS A 52 -3.79 -14.78 30.61
CA HIS A 52 -4.20 -13.42 30.96
C HIS A 52 -5.71 -13.29 31.10
N LEU A 53 -6.48 -13.73 30.09
CA LEU A 53 -7.95 -13.65 30.09
C LEU A 53 -8.59 -14.51 31.18
N SER A 54 -7.99 -15.65 31.53
CA SER A 54 -8.42 -16.49 32.64
C SER A 54 -8.18 -15.86 34.01
N GLY A 55 -7.25 -14.91 34.12
CA GLY A 55 -6.98 -14.17 35.36
C GLY A 55 -7.89 -12.96 35.59
N ILE A 56 -8.76 -12.62 34.64
CA ILE A 56 -9.68 -11.48 34.73
C ILE A 56 -10.92 -11.89 35.51
N ASP A 57 -11.33 -11.04 36.46
CA ASP A 57 -12.63 -11.15 37.10
C ASP A 57 -13.73 -10.61 36.17
N TRP A 58 -14.55 -11.52 35.64
CA TRP A 58 -15.65 -11.18 34.74
C TRP A 58 -16.92 -10.74 35.48
N GLY A 59 -17.01 -10.96 36.79
CA GLY A 59 -18.20 -10.60 37.58
C GLY A 59 -18.57 -9.12 37.47
N PRO A 60 -17.62 -8.17 37.67
CA PRO A 60 -17.87 -6.75 37.54
C PRO A 60 -18.18 -6.32 36.10
N VAL A 61 -17.53 -6.96 35.12
CA VAL A 61 -17.68 -6.67 33.69
C VAL A 61 -19.07 -7.05 33.20
N LEU A 62 -19.53 -8.25 33.57
CA LEU A 62 -20.83 -8.78 33.16
C LEU A 62 -21.98 -8.32 34.07
N GLY A 63 -21.68 -7.70 35.21
CA GLY A 63 -22.66 -7.14 36.14
C GLY A 63 -23.22 -5.78 35.73
N GLN A 64 -22.69 -5.18 34.66
CA GLN A 64 -23.16 -3.92 34.11
C GLN A 64 -24.42 -4.10 33.23
N PRO A 65 -25.15 -3.01 32.93
CA PRO A 65 -26.11 -2.99 31.83
C PRO A 65 -25.52 -3.59 30.55
N ILE A 66 -26.36 -4.26 29.77
CA ILE A 66 -25.92 -5.09 28.64
C ILE A 66 -25.01 -4.33 27.66
N GLU A 67 -25.31 -3.08 27.34
CA GLU A 67 -24.51 -2.24 26.45
C GLU A 67 -23.12 -1.95 27.04
N GLU A 68 -23.05 -1.56 28.31
CA GLU A 68 -21.80 -1.26 29.03
C GLU A 68 -20.94 -2.53 29.18
N ALA A 69 -21.57 -3.65 29.53
CA ALA A 69 -20.91 -4.95 29.66
C ALA A 69 -20.30 -5.41 28.33
N VAL A 70 -21.00 -5.20 27.21
CA VAL A 70 -20.52 -5.54 25.87
C VAL A 70 -19.34 -4.66 25.47
N ASP A 71 -19.43 -3.35 25.72
CA ASP A 71 -18.35 -2.41 25.40
C ASP A 71 -17.09 -2.75 26.19
N GLU A 72 -17.23 -3.03 27.48
CA GLU A 72 -16.11 -3.38 28.35
C GLU A 72 -15.52 -4.75 28.00
N PHE A 73 -16.35 -5.73 27.69
CA PHE A 73 -15.91 -7.03 27.17
C PHE A 73 -15.03 -6.86 25.93
N TYR A 74 -15.52 -6.15 24.92
CA TYR A 74 -14.75 -5.95 23.68
C TYR A 74 -13.51 -5.08 23.91
N ARG A 75 -13.53 -4.15 24.88
CA ARG A 75 -12.34 -3.38 25.27
C ARG A 75 -11.24 -4.30 25.80
N ILE A 76 -11.57 -5.20 26.71
CA ILE A 76 -10.64 -6.18 27.28
C ILE A 76 -10.08 -7.10 26.19
N ILE A 77 -10.95 -7.64 25.33
CA ILE A 77 -10.52 -8.53 24.23
C ILE A 77 -9.59 -7.80 23.26
N ARG A 78 -9.89 -6.56 22.87
CA ARG A 78 -9.01 -5.77 21.99
C ARG A 78 -7.65 -5.51 22.63
N MET A 79 -7.60 -5.21 23.93
CA MET A 79 -6.34 -5.05 24.66
C MET A 79 -5.52 -6.34 24.67
N ALA A 80 -6.17 -7.49 24.92
CA ALA A 80 -5.49 -8.78 24.89
C ALA A 80 -4.93 -9.07 23.48
N ILE A 81 -5.70 -8.82 22.42
CA ILE A 81 -5.22 -8.96 21.04
C ILE A 81 -4.01 -8.05 20.79
N GLU A 82 -4.06 -6.79 21.23
CA GLU A 82 -2.96 -5.84 21.03
C GLU A 82 -1.67 -6.23 21.76
N LEU A 83 -1.79 -6.82 22.96
CA LEU A 83 -0.65 -7.27 23.76
C LEU A 83 -0.04 -8.59 23.25
N TYR A 84 -0.88 -9.52 22.79
CA TYR A 84 -0.45 -10.89 22.52
C TYR A 84 -0.42 -11.28 21.04
N VAL A 85 -0.98 -10.46 20.14
CA VAL A 85 -0.94 -10.69 18.69
C VAL A 85 -0.03 -9.65 18.02
N PRO A 86 1.09 -10.09 17.40
CA PRO A 86 2.00 -9.15 16.76
C PRO A 86 1.37 -8.51 15.52
N LYS A 87 1.65 -7.22 15.31
CA LYS A 87 1.30 -6.51 14.08
C LYS A 87 2.37 -6.74 13.02
N VAL A 88 1.96 -6.97 11.76
CA VAL A 88 2.85 -7.10 10.61
C VAL A 88 2.53 -6.02 9.60
N ALA A 89 3.58 -5.40 9.07
CA ALA A 89 3.46 -4.44 7.99
C ALA A 89 3.19 -5.17 6.67
N GLU A 90 2.06 -4.84 6.05
CA GLU A 90 1.78 -5.16 4.67
C GLU A 90 2.20 -3.99 3.79
N PHE A 91 3.10 -4.28 2.87
CA PHE A 91 3.52 -3.35 1.84
C PHE A 91 2.77 -3.69 0.56
N SER A 92 2.05 -2.71 0.01
CA SER A 92 1.57 -2.83 -1.36
C SER A 92 2.78 -2.76 -2.30
N SER A 93 3.03 -3.84 -3.02
CA SER A 93 4.00 -3.81 -4.12
C SER A 93 3.48 -2.86 -5.20
N SER A 94 4.33 -1.97 -5.70
CA SER A 94 4.04 -1.18 -6.91
C SER A 94 4.06 -2.05 -8.18
N PHE A 95 4.47 -3.31 -8.08
CA PHE A 95 4.45 -4.25 -9.20
C PHE A 95 3.07 -4.90 -9.34
N PRO A 96 2.61 -5.13 -10.59
CA PRO A 96 1.37 -5.87 -10.83
C PRO A 96 1.40 -7.26 -10.19
N LYS A 97 0.23 -7.77 -9.77
CA LYS A 97 0.11 -9.06 -9.08
C LYS A 97 0.58 -10.29 -9.88
N TRP A 98 0.64 -10.17 -11.20
CA TRP A 98 1.08 -11.23 -12.11
C TRP A 98 2.60 -11.23 -12.36
N PHE A 99 3.34 -10.31 -11.74
CA PHE A 99 4.79 -10.36 -11.75
C PHE A 99 5.27 -11.35 -10.68
N ASP A 100 6.12 -12.29 -11.09
CA ASP A 100 6.86 -13.12 -10.16
C ASP A 100 8.06 -12.38 -9.57
N THR A 101 8.71 -13.02 -8.59
CA THR A 101 9.85 -12.44 -7.87
C THR A 101 11.06 -12.23 -8.78
N GLU A 102 11.26 -13.10 -9.77
CA GLU A 102 12.36 -13.04 -10.72
C GLU A 102 12.20 -11.84 -11.67
N LEU A 103 11.03 -11.66 -12.28
CA LEU A 103 10.70 -10.54 -13.14
C LEU A 103 10.81 -9.21 -12.40
N ILE A 104 10.35 -9.15 -11.13
CA ILE A 104 10.53 -7.97 -10.29
C ILE A 104 12.02 -7.65 -10.11
N SER A 105 12.84 -8.67 -9.87
CA SER A 105 14.30 -8.52 -9.73
C SER A 105 14.93 -7.98 -11.00
N LEU A 106 14.62 -8.58 -12.16
CA LEU A 106 15.12 -8.17 -13.47
C LEU A 106 14.73 -6.73 -13.80
N VAL A 107 13.48 -6.34 -13.54
CA VAL A 107 13.02 -4.96 -13.76
C VAL A 107 13.76 -3.97 -12.87
N ARG A 108 14.03 -4.33 -11.61
CA ARG A 108 14.84 -3.49 -10.70
C ARG A 108 16.27 -3.36 -11.19
N GLN A 109 16.90 -4.46 -11.61
CA GLN A 109 18.26 -4.45 -12.15
C GLN A 109 18.37 -3.59 -13.40
N LYS A 110 17.46 -3.76 -14.36
CA LYS A 110 17.38 -2.96 -15.58
C LYS A 110 17.22 -1.47 -15.28
N ARG A 111 16.37 -1.11 -14.31
CA ARG A 111 16.20 0.29 -13.88
C ARG A 111 17.47 0.88 -13.27
N MET A 112 18.15 0.14 -12.41
CA MET A 112 19.40 0.56 -11.77
C MET A 112 20.50 0.81 -12.80
N VAL A 113 20.70 -0.14 -13.70
CA VAL A 113 21.67 -0.05 -14.80
C VAL A 113 21.35 1.13 -15.73
N HIS A 114 20.09 1.27 -16.14
CA HIS A 114 19.67 2.38 -16.98
C HIS A 114 19.86 3.75 -16.31
N ALA A 115 19.62 3.86 -15.00
CA ALA A 115 19.85 5.09 -14.25
C ALA A 115 21.34 5.49 -14.25
N ARG A 116 22.26 4.51 -14.13
CA ARG A 116 23.71 4.75 -14.26
C ARG A 116 24.07 5.26 -15.64
N TYR A 117 23.61 4.57 -16.69
CA TYR A 117 23.79 5.00 -18.07
C TYR A 117 23.28 6.43 -18.32
N LYS A 118 22.10 6.79 -17.78
CA LYS A 118 21.55 8.14 -17.94
C LYS A 118 22.38 9.22 -17.25
N GLY A 119 23.15 8.87 -16.22
CA GLY A 119 24.07 9.77 -15.53
C GLY A 119 25.47 9.84 -16.14
N GLY A 120 26.02 8.70 -16.57
CA GLY A 120 27.40 8.58 -17.08
C GLY A 120 27.55 8.57 -18.61
N GLY A 121 26.49 8.22 -19.34
CA GLY A 121 26.48 8.15 -20.81
C GLY A 121 27.30 6.99 -21.42
N SER A 122 27.91 6.12 -20.61
CA SER A 122 28.74 5.02 -21.10
C SER A 122 27.92 3.76 -21.36
N ILE A 123 28.05 3.18 -22.56
CA ILE A 123 27.35 1.95 -22.93
C ILE A 123 27.79 0.74 -22.09
N GLU A 124 28.98 0.82 -21.49
CA GLU A 124 29.55 -0.20 -20.60
C GLU A 124 28.70 -0.37 -19.33
N ASP A 125 27.93 0.64 -18.93
CA ASP A 125 27.04 0.57 -17.77
C ASP A 125 25.94 -0.50 -17.94
N TYR A 126 25.68 -0.94 -19.18
CA TYR A 126 24.67 -1.95 -19.53
C TYR A 126 25.18 -3.39 -19.59
N GLN A 127 26.48 -3.62 -19.37
CA GLN A 127 27.07 -4.96 -19.30
C GLN A 127 26.87 -5.59 -17.92
#